data_AF-A0A7V9KJI0-F1
#
_entry.id   AF-A0A7V9KJI0-F1
#
_cell.length_a   1.000
_cell.length_b   1.000
_cell.length_c   1.000
_cell.angle_alpha   90.00
_cell.angle_beta   90.00
_cell.angle_gamma   90.00
#
_symmetry.space_group_name_H-M   'P 1'
#
loop_
_entity.id
_entity.type
_entity.pdbx_description
1 polymer ?
#
loop_
_entity_poly.entity_id
_entity_poly.type
_entity_poly.pdbx_seq_one_letter_code
_entity_poly.pdbx_strand_id
1 'polypeptide(L)'
;VLAAPLGALVLLVGIDLVTGGDAHLSRSVLGAGGLSDLGDVFQRRITQSARSFPRYIGSPFFIAALLGIIAGVFFRERVASWLSGLPAALAGVAGAIAATVVGTLANDSAALLLMVGTGFVAAFCGLAWAAAGGAVGRSAR
;
A
#
# COMPACT_ATOMS: atom_id res chain seq x y z
N VAL A 1 2.46 4.08 14.17
CA VAL A 1 1.86 4.18 12.81
C VAL A 1 1.60 2.81 12.20
N LEU A 2 2.54 1.84 12.25
CA LEU A 2 2.31 0.46 11.78
C LEU A 2 1.20 -0.31 12.52
N ALA A 3 0.97 -0.01 13.80
CA ALA A 3 -0.09 -0.60 14.59
C ALA A 3 -1.50 -0.06 14.27
N ALA A 4 -1.60 1.10 13.62
CA ALA A 4 -2.89 1.73 13.32
C ALA A 4 -3.71 0.97 12.25
N PRO A 5 -3.15 0.54 11.11
CA PRO A 5 -3.91 -0.25 10.14
C PRO A 5 -4.26 -1.66 10.65
N LEU A 6 -3.36 -2.30 11.42
CA LEU A 6 -3.65 -3.57 12.10
C LEU A 6 -4.74 -3.39 13.16
N GLY A 7 -4.67 -2.32 13.96
CA GLY A 7 -5.69 -1.98 14.94
C GLY A 7 -7.04 -1.68 14.29
N ALA A 8 -7.06 -0.98 13.16
CA ALA A 8 -8.28 -0.72 12.41
C ALA A 8 -8.91 -2.00 11.85
N LEU A 9 -8.09 -2.93 11.33
CA LEU A 9 -8.56 -4.25 10.88
C LEU A 9 -9.12 -5.08 12.04
N VAL A 10 -8.42 -5.14 13.16
CA VAL A 10 -8.86 -5.86 14.37
C VAL A 10 -10.13 -5.24 14.94
N LEU A 11 -10.23 -3.91 14.96
CA LEU A 11 -11.41 -3.19 15.41
C LEU A 11 -12.60 -3.43 14.48
N LEU A 12 -12.39 -3.44 13.16
CA LEU A 12 -13.45 -3.70 12.18
C LEU A 12 -13.99 -5.14 12.33
N VAL A 13 -13.11 -6.11 12.51
CA VAL A 13 -13.48 -7.52 12.80
C VAL A 13 -14.19 -7.63 14.15
N GLY A 14 -13.71 -6.93 15.18
CA GLY A 14 -14.32 -6.95 16.51
C GLY A 14 -15.72 -6.31 16.54
N ILE A 15 -15.91 -5.18 15.85
CA ILE A 15 -17.21 -4.53 15.68
C ILE A 15 -18.18 -5.49 15.00
N ASP A 16 -17.76 -6.13 13.90
CA ASP A 16 -18.61 -7.09 13.16
C ASP A 16 -19.08 -8.27 14.04
N LEU A 17 -18.19 -8.83 14.85
CA LEU A 17 -18.50 -9.93 15.78
C LEU A 17 -19.47 -9.50 16.89
N VAL A 18 -19.33 -8.27 17.41
CA VAL A 18 -20.21 -7.72 18.46
C VAL A 18 -21.57 -7.31 17.90
N THR A 19 -21.64 -6.84 16.65
CA THR A 19 -22.89 -6.42 15.99
C THR A 19 -23.69 -7.57 15.37
N GLY A 20 -23.30 -8.82 15.60
CA GLY A 20 -24.09 -10.01 15.23
C GLY A 20 -23.51 -10.88 14.11
N GLY A 21 -22.29 -10.61 13.64
CA GLY A 21 -21.57 -11.51 12.74
C GLY A 21 -22.23 -11.78 11.39
N ASP A 22 -22.98 -10.80 10.86
CA ASP A 22 -23.71 -10.95 9.58
C ASP A 22 -22.91 -10.47 8.36
N ALA A 23 -21.66 -10.02 8.53
CA ALA A 23 -20.77 -9.89 7.39
C ALA A 23 -20.40 -11.27 6.82
N HIS A 24 -20.36 -11.35 5.49
CA HIS A 24 -19.98 -12.56 4.74
C HIS A 24 -18.67 -13.20 5.22
N LEU A 25 -17.75 -12.42 5.79
CA LEU A 25 -16.50 -12.88 6.39
C LEU A 25 -16.74 -13.74 7.64
N SER A 26 -17.49 -13.27 8.63
CA SER A 26 -17.73 -14.01 9.88
C SER A 26 -18.52 -15.30 9.62
N ARG A 27 -19.52 -15.27 8.73
CA ARG A 27 -20.30 -16.47 8.38
C ARG A 27 -19.50 -17.50 7.58
N SER A 28 -18.67 -17.09 6.61
CA SER A 28 -17.90 -18.04 5.79
C SER A 28 -16.63 -18.55 6.48
N VAL A 29 -15.99 -17.73 7.31
CA VAL A 29 -14.72 -18.10 7.96
C VAL A 29 -14.96 -18.86 9.26
N LEU A 30 -15.88 -18.38 10.11
CA LEU A 30 -16.13 -18.98 11.42
C LEU A 30 -17.23 -20.04 11.38
N GLY A 31 -18.15 -19.96 10.40
CA GLY A 31 -19.29 -20.86 10.29
C GLY A 31 -19.12 -22.07 9.36
N ALA A 32 -18.17 -22.06 8.41
CA ALA A 32 -18.14 -23.06 7.33
C ALA A 32 -16.81 -23.81 7.08
N GLY A 33 -15.64 -23.33 7.53
CA GLY A 33 -14.39 -23.98 7.08
C GLY A 33 -13.05 -23.56 7.68
N GLY A 34 -13.02 -22.92 8.85
CA GLY A 34 -11.78 -22.71 9.61
C GLY A 34 -10.67 -21.88 8.92
N LEU A 35 -9.52 -21.79 9.57
CA LEU A 35 -8.36 -21.00 9.10
C LEU A 35 -7.76 -21.51 7.78
N SER A 36 -7.99 -22.77 7.42
CA SER A 36 -7.51 -23.40 6.19
C SER A 36 -8.20 -22.84 4.95
N ASP A 37 -9.53 -22.63 4.98
CA ASP A 37 -10.28 -22.09 3.85
C ASP A 37 -9.92 -20.61 3.59
N LEU A 38 -9.59 -19.86 4.64
CA LEU A 38 -9.01 -18.52 4.52
C LEU A 38 -7.65 -18.55 3.82
N GLY A 39 -6.80 -19.51 4.19
CA GLY A 39 -5.50 -19.72 3.58
C GLY A 39 -5.62 -20.01 2.09
N ASP A 40 -6.55 -20.89 1.71
CA ASP A 40 -6.78 -21.28 0.33
C ASP A 40 -7.31 -20.13 -0.54
N VAL A 41 -8.24 -19.32 0.00
CA VAL A 41 -8.73 -18.12 -0.69
C VAL A 41 -7.60 -17.09 -0.86
N PHE A 42 -6.79 -16.87 0.17
CA PHE A 42 -5.66 -15.95 0.13
C PHE A 42 -4.59 -16.41 -0.88
N GLN A 43 -4.25 -17.70 -0.86
CA GLN A 43 -3.32 -18.31 -1.82
C GLN A 43 -3.84 -18.21 -3.26
N ARG A 44 -5.14 -18.44 -3.47
CA ARG A 44 -5.77 -18.32 -4.79
C ARG A 44 -5.75 -16.89 -5.31
N ARG A 45 -6.02 -15.90 -4.43
CA ARG A 45 -5.92 -14.46 -4.74
C ARG A 45 -4.49 -14.08 -5.13
N ILE A 46 -3.49 -14.42 -4.30
CA ILE A 46 -2.07 -14.15 -4.60
C ILE A 46 -1.64 -14.78 -5.92
N THR A 47 -2.03 -16.03 -6.17
CA THR A 47 -1.69 -16.74 -7.41
C THR A 47 -2.31 -16.06 -8.63
N GLN A 48 -3.56 -15.60 -8.53
CA GLN A 48 -4.22 -14.84 -9.59
C GLN A 48 -3.55 -13.47 -9.80
N SER A 49 -3.25 -12.75 -8.72
CA SER A 49 -2.51 -11.48 -8.76
C SER A 49 -1.16 -11.65 -9.46
N ALA A 50 -0.39 -12.69 -9.13
CA ALA A 50 0.92 -12.97 -9.73
C ALA A 50 0.82 -13.24 -11.24
N ARG A 51 -0.24 -13.90 -11.71
CA ARG A 51 -0.47 -14.17 -13.15
C ARG A 51 -0.75 -12.91 -13.97
N SER A 52 -1.10 -11.79 -13.34
CA SER A 52 -1.30 -10.52 -14.06
C SER A 52 0.02 -9.86 -14.47
N PHE A 53 1.11 -10.09 -13.75
CA PHE A 53 2.40 -9.41 -13.93
C PHE A 53 3.08 -9.66 -15.29
N PRO A 54 3.12 -10.90 -15.83
CA PRO A 54 3.76 -11.17 -17.12
C PRO A 54 3.19 -10.35 -18.28
N ARG A 55 1.90 -9.97 -18.21
CA ARG A 55 1.24 -9.13 -19.23
C ARG A 55 1.82 -7.70 -19.28
N TYR A 56 2.44 -7.24 -18.19
CA TYR A 56 2.94 -5.87 -18.06
C TYR A 56 4.47 -5.77 -18.05
N ILE A 57 5.20 -6.88 -18.17
CA ILE A 57 6.69 -6.89 -18.15
C ILE A 57 7.30 -5.98 -19.23
N GLY A 58 6.68 -5.89 -20.41
CA GLY A 58 7.13 -5.00 -21.48
C GLY A 58 6.60 -3.56 -21.38
N SER A 59 5.77 -3.25 -20.39
CA SER A 59 5.18 -1.92 -20.25
C SER A 59 6.20 -0.94 -19.66
N PRO A 60 6.45 0.22 -20.30
CA PRO A 60 7.36 1.23 -19.75
C PRO A 60 6.89 1.75 -18.39
N PHE A 61 5.57 1.82 -18.16
CA PHE A 61 4.99 2.24 -16.88
C PHE A 61 5.26 1.24 -15.76
N PHE A 62 5.21 -0.06 -16.08
CA PHE A 62 5.51 -1.11 -15.10
C PHE A 62 6.98 -1.10 -14.71
N ILE A 63 7.86 -0.94 -15.70
CA ILE A 63 9.31 -0.79 -15.47
C ILE A 63 9.58 0.48 -14.64
N ALA A 64 8.97 1.61 -14.97
CA ALA A 64 9.12 2.85 -14.22
C ALA A 64 8.63 2.71 -12.76
N ALA A 65 7.49 2.03 -12.54
CA ALA A 65 7.00 1.75 -11.19
C ALA A 65 7.98 0.86 -10.43
N LEU A 66 8.51 -0.20 -11.05
CA LEU A 66 9.49 -1.08 -10.42
C LEU A 66 10.77 -0.32 -10.04
N LEU A 67 11.31 0.49 -10.95
CA LEU A 67 12.46 1.35 -10.67
C LEU A 67 12.17 2.37 -9.57
N GLY A 68 10.96 2.94 -9.56
CA GLY A 68 10.50 3.86 -8.51
C GLY A 68 10.44 3.20 -7.14
N ILE A 69 9.94 1.97 -7.04
CA ILE A 69 9.93 1.18 -5.80
C ILE A 69 11.36 0.91 -5.34
N ILE A 70 12.22 0.42 -6.25
CA ILE A 70 13.63 0.14 -5.97
C ILE A 70 14.33 1.40 -5.43
N ALA A 71 14.21 2.52 -6.15
CA ALA A 71 14.78 3.80 -5.73
C ALA A 71 14.21 4.26 -4.38
N GLY A 72 12.90 4.14 -4.16
CA GLY A 72 12.26 4.48 -2.89
C GLY A 72 12.80 3.67 -1.70
N VAL A 73 13.12 2.38 -1.91
CA VAL A 73 13.69 1.50 -0.87
C VAL A 73 15.16 1.86 -0.60
N PHE A 74 15.97 2.04 -1.64
CA PHE A 74 17.40 2.34 -1.51
C PHE A 74 17.66 3.75 -0.97
N PHE A 75 16.86 4.72 -1.38
CA PHE A 75 16.99 6.13 -0.97
C PHE A 75 15.96 6.52 0.10
N ARG A 76 15.41 5.54 0.84
CA ARG A 76 14.34 5.77 1.84
C ARG A 76 14.68 6.85 2.85
N GLU A 77 15.93 6.95 3.29
CA GLU A 77 16.38 7.95 4.28
C GLU A 77 16.36 9.35 3.68
N ARG A 78 16.75 9.48 2.41
CA ARG A 78 16.69 10.73 1.66
C ARG A 78 15.26 11.15 1.38
N VAL A 79 14.38 10.22 1.03
CA VAL A 79 12.95 10.49 0.83
C VAL A 79 12.31 10.92 2.16
N ALA A 80 12.62 10.23 3.25
CA ALA A 80 12.13 10.57 4.58
C ALA A 80 12.62 11.95 5.05
N SER A 81 13.85 12.35 4.69
CA SER A 81 14.37 13.66 5.07
C SER A 81 13.65 14.83 4.39
N TRP A 82 13.08 14.64 3.18
CA TRP A 82 12.23 15.65 2.53
C TRP A 82 10.93 15.92 3.29
N LEU A 83 10.52 14.97 4.12
CA LEU A 83 9.33 15.04 4.96
C LEU A 83 9.69 15.27 6.43
N SER A 84 10.97 15.55 6.73
CA SER A 84 11.42 15.86 8.08
C SER A 84 10.70 17.12 8.59
N GLY A 85 10.12 17.02 9.79
CA GLY A 85 9.26 18.07 10.35
C GLY A 85 7.76 17.95 10.00
N LEU A 86 7.36 16.99 9.16
CA LEU A 86 5.96 16.74 8.78
C LEU A 86 5.52 15.31 9.14
N PRO A 87 5.33 14.98 10.43
CA PRO A 87 5.01 13.60 10.86
C PRO A 87 3.70 13.07 10.28
N ALA A 88 2.71 13.94 10.05
CA ALA A 88 1.45 13.57 9.40
C ALA A 88 1.66 13.15 7.94
N ALA A 89 2.55 13.83 7.20
CA ALA A 89 2.86 13.50 5.82
C ALA A 89 3.63 12.16 5.72
N LEU A 90 4.57 11.91 6.64
CA LEU A 90 5.24 10.61 6.74
C LEU A 90 4.25 9.47 7.02
N ALA A 91 3.30 9.68 7.95
CA ALA A 91 2.25 8.71 8.23
C ALA A 91 1.34 8.48 7.01
N GLY A 92 1.02 9.53 6.27
CA GLY A 92 0.26 9.46 5.02
C GLY A 92 0.97 8.64 3.94
N VAL A 93 2.26 8.88 3.72
CA VAL A 93 3.08 8.10 2.76
C VAL A 93 3.15 6.63 3.16
N ALA A 94 3.40 6.34 4.44
CA ALA A 94 3.40 4.97 4.95
C ALA A 94 2.05 4.28 4.75
N GLY A 95 0.94 5.00 5.02
CA GLY A 95 -0.42 4.51 4.78
C GLY A 95 -0.69 4.24 3.30
N ALA A 96 -0.28 5.15 2.41
CA ALA A 96 -0.45 4.99 0.96
C ALA A 96 0.35 3.80 0.41
N ILE A 97 1.57 3.57 0.90
CA ILE A 97 2.37 2.39 0.55
C ILE A 97 1.67 1.11 1.02
N ALA A 98 1.21 1.09 2.28
CA ALA A 98 0.50 -0.07 2.83
C ALA A 98 -0.80 -0.37 2.04
N ALA A 99 -1.59 0.66 1.73
CA ALA A 99 -2.80 0.53 0.93
C ALA A 99 -2.49 0.04 -0.49
N THR A 100 -1.40 0.50 -1.11
CA THR A 100 -0.94 0.03 -2.43
C THR A 100 -0.58 -1.45 -2.39
N VAL A 101 0.17 -1.88 -1.38
CA VAL A 101 0.55 -3.31 -1.21
C VAL A 101 -0.68 -4.18 -0.99
N VAL A 102 -1.53 -3.82 -0.02
CA VAL A 102 -2.75 -4.59 0.30
C VAL A 102 -3.70 -4.63 -0.90
N GLY A 103 -3.94 -3.49 -1.55
CA GLY A 103 -4.77 -3.41 -2.75
C GLY A 103 -4.22 -4.26 -3.89
N THR A 104 -2.91 -4.23 -4.13
CA THR A 104 -2.24 -5.06 -5.14
C THR A 104 -2.45 -6.55 -4.88
N LEU A 105 -2.31 -7.00 -3.64
CA LEU A 105 -2.46 -8.41 -3.26
C LEU A 105 -3.92 -8.89 -3.27
N ALA A 106 -4.87 -7.99 -3.01
CA ALA A 106 -6.29 -8.33 -2.95
C ALA A 106 -6.99 -8.32 -4.32
N ASN A 107 -6.35 -7.79 -5.36
CA ASN A 107 -6.97 -7.52 -6.65
C ASN A 107 -6.41 -8.41 -7.78
N ASP A 108 -7.28 -8.78 -8.72
CA ASP A 108 -6.95 -9.50 -9.96
C ASP A 108 -6.15 -8.64 -10.95
N SER A 109 -6.29 -7.31 -10.89
CA SER A 109 -5.50 -6.31 -11.62
C SER A 109 -4.30 -5.79 -10.81
N ALA A 110 -3.58 -6.71 -10.17
CA ALA A 110 -2.49 -6.41 -9.24
C ALA A 110 -1.40 -5.50 -9.84
N ALA A 111 -0.89 -5.82 -11.02
CA ALA A 111 0.14 -5.02 -11.68
C ALA A 111 -0.31 -3.57 -11.96
N LEU A 112 -1.59 -3.35 -12.28
CA LEU A 112 -2.15 -2.02 -12.51
C LEU A 112 -2.21 -1.22 -11.22
N LEU A 113 -2.73 -1.81 -10.14
CA LEU A 113 -2.77 -1.14 -8.83
C LEU A 113 -1.37 -0.81 -8.31
N LEU A 114 -0.40 -1.69 -8.54
CA LEU A 114 0.98 -1.44 -8.17
C LEU A 114 1.54 -0.22 -8.93
N MET A 115 1.31 -0.15 -10.25
CA MET A 115 1.75 0.99 -11.07
C MET A 115 1.10 2.30 -10.62
N VAL A 116 -0.22 2.31 -10.47
CA VAL A 116 -0.98 3.51 -10.10
C VAL A 116 -0.62 3.97 -8.69
N GLY A 117 -0.63 3.07 -7.71
CA GLY A 117 -0.29 3.39 -6.33
C GLY A 117 1.15 3.90 -6.19
N THR A 118 2.11 3.24 -6.87
CA THR A 118 3.50 3.72 -6.91
C THR A 118 3.60 5.10 -7.55
N GLY A 119 2.88 5.35 -8.65
CA GLY A 119 2.84 6.65 -9.31
C GLY A 119 2.36 7.76 -8.39
N PHE A 120 1.27 7.55 -7.64
CA PHE A 120 0.76 8.53 -6.68
C PHE A 120 1.73 8.78 -5.53
N VAL A 121 2.32 7.73 -4.95
CA VAL A 121 3.32 7.87 -3.89
C VAL A 121 4.55 8.63 -4.40
N ALA A 122 5.06 8.29 -5.59
CA ALA A 122 6.19 8.95 -6.20
C ALA A 122 5.91 10.43 -6.50
N ALA A 123 4.71 10.75 -7.01
CA ALA A 123 4.30 12.13 -7.27
C ALA A 123 4.26 12.96 -5.98
N PHE A 124 3.72 12.40 -4.89
CA PHE A 124 3.69 13.07 -3.60
C PHE A 124 5.12 13.30 -3.05
N CYS A 125 5.98 12.29 -3.10
CA CYS A 125 7.38 12.44 -2.70
C CYS A 125 8.12 13.48 -3.54
N GLY A 126 7.85 13.55 -4.85
CA GLY A 126 8.40 14.57 -5.74
C GLY A 126 7.93 15.98 -5.38
N LEU A 127 6.66 16.15 -5.01
CA LEU A 127 6.13 17.41 -4.49
C LEU A 127 6.83 17.82 -3.18
N ALA A 128 7.01 16.88 -2.26
CA ALA A 128 7.72 17.13 -1.00
C ALA A 128 9.17 17.54 -1.23
N TRP A 129 9.86 16.88 -2.16
CA TRP A 129 11.22 17.24 -2.57
C TRP A 129 11.29 18.68 -3.12
N ALA A 130 10.38 19.05 -4.03
CA ALA A 130 10.34 20.40 -4.61
C ALA A 130 10.06 21.47 -3.53
N ALA A 131 9.16 21.18 -2.60
CA ALA A 131 8.85 22.07 -1.48
C ALA A 131 10.05 22.26 -0.53
N ALA A 132 10.80 21.19 -0.25
CA ALA A 132 12.01 21.24 0.58
C ALA A 132 13.13 22.06 -0.09
N GLY A 133 13.34 21.90 -1.40
CA GLY A 133 14.33 22.69 -2.16
C GLY A 133 13.99 24.19 -2.24
N GLY A 134 12.70 24.52 -2.37
CA GLY A 134 12.22 25.91 -2.38
C GLY A 134 12.34 26.63 -1.03
N ALA A 135 12.37 25.90 0.09
CA ALA A 135 12.58 26.48 1.42
C ALA A 135 14.01 27.00 1.60
N VAL A 136 15.02 26.27 1.12
CA VAL A 136 16.44 26.65 1.19
C VAL A 136 16.73 27.90 0.33
N GLY A 137 16.08 28.01 -0.84
CA GLY A 137 16.26 29.16 -1.74
C GLY A 137 15.65 30.48 -1.22
N ARG A 138 14.70 30.42 -0.28
CA ARG A 138 14.05 31.61 0.29
C ARG A 138 14.74 32.15 1.54
N SER A 139 15.48 31.34 2.29
CA SER A 139 16.27 31.81 3.45
C SER A 139 17.61 32.44 3.08
N ALA A 140 18.04 32.29 1.83
CA ALA A 140 19.28 32.87 1.29
C ALA A 140 19.05 34.20 0.54
N ARG A 141 17.82 34.71 0.52
CA ARG A 141 17.45 36.05 0.03
C ARG A 141 16.99 36.91 1.19
#